data_AF-A0A9E7B8L2-F1
#
_entry.id   AF-A0A9E7B8L2-F1
#
_cell.length_a   1.000
_cell.length_b   1.000
_cell.length_c   1.000
_cell.angle_alpha   90.00
_cell.angle_beta   90.00
_cell.angle_gamma   90.00
#
_symmetry.space_group_name_H-M   'P 1'
#
loop_
_entity.id
_entity.type
_entity.pdbx_description
1 polymer ?
#
loop_
_entity_poly.entity_id
_entity_poly.type
_entity_poly.pdbx_seq_one_letter_code
_entity_poly.pdbx_strand_id
1 'polypeptide(L)'
;FLLGLGNFRSEAFFAGLHGRYMMHHYWRTLLSVSFPRLRPAEGGFQPPNPVSDQQFVQLMCAMRLLLNDSGLVLSTRENAELRDNLLPLGITQMSAGSCTAPGGYGEEDSATEQFAIDDDRTPAEIADLLRARGYDPVWKDWDGAFLQKETG
;
A
#
# COMPACT_ATOMS: atom_id res chain seq x y z
N PHE A 1 -1.62 -4.13 -10.63
CA PHE A 1 -2.69 -3.44 -11.38
C PHE A 1 -2.77 -2.00 -10.89
N LEU A 2 -3.29 -1.07 -11.70
CA LEU A 2 -3.48 0.33 -11.34
C LEU A 2 -4.97 0.68 -11.45
N LEU A 3 -5.60 0.99 -10.31
CA LEU A 3 -7.03 1.25 -10.23
C LEU A 3 -7.35 2.59 -10.90
N GLY A 4 -8.25 2.59 -11.88
CA GLY A 4 -8.50 3.78 -12.70
C GLY A 4 -8.42 3.50 -14.21
N LEU A 5 -7.60 2.53 -14.62
CA LEU A 5 -7.36 2.22 -16.03
C LEU A 5 -8.44 1.32 -16.64
N GLY A 6 -8.94 0.36 -15.88
CA GLY A 6 -9.92 -0.62 -16.33
C GLY A 6 -11.03 -0.84 -15.30
N ASN A 7 -11.96 -1.74 -15.62
CA ASN A 7 -13.00 -2.13 -14.67
C ASN A 7 -12.37 -2.76 -13.42
N PHE A 8 -12.58 -2.16 -12.26
CA PHE A 8 -11.89 -2.56 -11.03
C PHE A 8 -12.16 -4.02 -10.63
N ARG A 9 -13.34 -4.58 -10.92
CA ARG A 9 -13.66 -5.98 -10.58
C ARG A 9 -12.89 -6.95 -11.44
N SER A 10 -12.78 -6.67 -12.74
CA SER A 10 -12.00 -7.49 -13.67
C SER A 10 -10.52 -7.45 -13.33
N GLU A 11 -9.96 -6.25 -13.12
CA GLU A 11 -8.57 -6.05 -12.70
C GLU A 11 -8.27 -6.81 -11.40
N ALA A 12 -9.14 -6.66 -10.40
CA ALA A 12 -9.04 -7.35 -9.11
C ALA A 12 -9.10 -8.87 -9.26
N PHE A 13 -10.02 -9.37 -10.07
CA PHE A 13 -10.20 -10.80 -10.28
C PHE A 13 -8.93 -11.43 -10.87
N PHE A 14 -8.38 -10.83 -11.94
CA PHE A 14 -7.15 -11.34 -12.55
C PHE A 14 -5.93 -11.17 -11.64
N ALA A 15 -5.84 -10.07 -10.88
CA ALA A 15 -4.79 -9.89 -9.89
C ALA A 15 -4.85 -10.92 -8.76
N GLY A 16 -6.05 -11.22 -8.25
CA GLY A 16 -6.28 -12.26 -7.26
C GLY A 16 -5.93 -13.66 -7.77
N LEU A 17 -6.31 -13.98 -9.01
CA LEU A 17 -5.91 -15.23 -9.65
C LEU A 17 -4.39 -15.34 -9.80
N HIS A 18 -3.73 -14.25 -10.20
CA HIS A 18 -2.28 -14.22 -10.32
C HIS A 18 -1.59 -14.39 -8.95
N GLY A 19 -2.07 -13.69 -7.92
CA GLY A 19 -1.57 -13.85 -6.54
C GLY A 19 -1.71 -15.28 -6.04
N ARG A 20 -2.87 -15.91 -6.27
CA ARG A 20 -3.10 -17.31 -5.90
C ARG A 20 -2.18 -18.26 -6.66
N TYR A 21 -1.97 -18.02 -7.95
CA TYR A 21 -1.00 -18.79 -8.75
C TYR A 21 0.41 -18.68 -8.16
N MET A 22 0.85 -17.46 -7.80
CA MET A 22 2.16 -17.23 -7.16
C MET A 22 2.30 -18.01 -5.85
N MET A 23 1.29 -17.96 -4.97
CA MET A 23 1.32 -18.68 -3.69
C MET A 23 1.43 -20.20 -3.86
N HIS A 24 0.79 -20.77 -4.88
CA HIS A 24 0.86 -22.22 -5.14
C HIS A 24 2.18 -22.66 -5.79
N HIS A 25 2.73 -21.88 -6.72
CA HIS A 25 3.90 -22.28 -7.51
C HIS A 25 5.23 -21.81 -6.90
N TYR A 26 5.21 -20.69 -6.18
CA TYR A 26 6.38 -20.04 -5.59
C TYR A 26 6.18 -19.83 -4.09
N TRP A 27 5.86 -20.92 -3.37
CA TRP A 27 5.51 -20.89 -1.95
C TRP A 27 6.60 -20.37 -1.00
N ARG A 28 7.84 -20.22 -1.48
CA ARG A 28 8.97 -19.65 -0.71
C ARG A 28 9.14 -18.14 -0.93
N THR A 29 8.11 -17.46 -1.42
CA THR A 29 8.13 -16.03 -1.68
C THR A 29 7.12 -15.33 -0.80
N LEU A 30 7.52 -14.18 -0.25
CA LEU A 30 6.59 -13.27 0.41
C LEU A 30 5.82 -12.48 -0.66
N LEU A 31 4.50 -12.65 -0.69
CA LEU A 31 3.63 -11.93 -1.61
C LEU A 31 3.02 -10.71 -0.93
N SER A 32 3.14 -9.55 -1.58
CA SER A 32 2.42 -8.33 -1.19
C SER A 32 1.57 -7.80 -2.35
N VAL A 33 0.41 -7.27 -2.02
CA VAL A 33 -0.53 -6.66 -2.97
C VAL A 33 -0.71 -5.19 -2.61
N SER A 34 -0.41 -4.33 -3.58
CA SER A 34 -0.64 -2.89 -3.48
C SER A 34 -1.92 -2.49 -4.19
N PHE A 35 -2.60 -1.47 -3.65
CA PHE A 35 -3.84 -0.92 -4.23
C PHE A 35 -3.66 0.53 -4.69
N PRO A 36 -2.79 0.82 -5.65
CA PRO A 36 -2.63 2.18 -6.13
C PRO A 36 -3.89 2.62 -6.89
N ARG A 37 -4.55 3.70 -6.44
CA ARG A 37 -5.47 4.47 -7.28
C ARG A 37 -4.71 5.42 -8.19
N LEU A 38 -5.24 5.62 -9.38
CA LEU A 38 -4.75 6.62 -10.32
C LEU A 38 -5.04 8.00 -9.72
N ARG A 39 -3.99 8.80 -9.60
CA ARG A 39 -4.04 10.16 -9.06
C ARG A 39 -3.73 11.15 -10.17
N PRO A 40 -4.16 12.42 -10.01
CA PRO A 40 -3.72 13.49 -10.90
C PRO A 40 -2.19 13.52 -10.99
N ALA A 41 -1.69 13.68 -12.22
CA ALA A 41 -0.28 13.85 -12.56
C ALA A 41 -0.18 14.88 -13.68
N GLU A 42 1.03 15.38 -13.94
CA GLU A 42 1.28 16.27 -15.07
C GLU A 42 0.80 15.64 -16.40
N GLY A 43 0.15 16.46 -17.23
CA GLY A 43 -0.50 16.00 -18.47
C GLY A 43 -2.03 15.81 -18.38
N GLY A 44 -2.62 15.96 -17.20
CA GLY A 44 -4.08 16.08 -17.04
C GLY A 44 -4.88 14.83 -17.41
N PHE A 45 -4.24 13.65 -17.38
CA PHE A 45 -4.90 12.38 -17.67
C PHE A 45 -6.05 12.12 -16.69
N GLN A 46 -7.24 11.87 -17.23
CA GLN A 46 -8.42 11.51 -16.45
C GLN A 46 -8.63 10.00 -16.50
N PRO A 47 -8.79 9.33 -15.34
CA PRO A 47 -9.01 7.89 -15.31
C PRO A 47 -10.31 7.53 -16.04
N PRO A 48 -10.29 6.62 -17.02
CA PRO A 48 -11.52 6.18 -17.70
C PRO A 48 -12.47 5.41 -16.78
N ASN A 49 -11.96 4.82 -15.69
CA ASN A 49 -12.72 4.02 -14.74
C ASN A 49 -12.39 4.42 -13.30
N PRO A 50 -12.81 5.61 -12.82
CA PRO A 50 -12.52 6.06 -11.46
C PRO A 50 -13.07 5.09 -10.43
N VAL A 51 -12.30 4.85 -9.36
CA VAL A 51 -12.65 3.89 -8.30
C VAL A 51 -13.02 4.65 -7.04
N SER A 52 -14.28 4.49 -6.60
CA SER A 52 -14.78 5.13 -5.38
C SER A 52 -14.22 4.46 -4.12
N ASP A 53 -14.30 5.15 -2.98
CA ASP A 53 -13.83 4.62 -1.69
C ASP A 53 -14.57 3.33 -1.29
N GLN A 54 -15.88 3.23 -1.59
CA GLN A 54 -16.64 2.01 -1.35
C GLN A 54 -16.11 0.83 -2.17
N GLN A 55 -15.78 1.06 -3.45
CA GLN A 55 -15.21 0.05 -4.32
C GLN A 55 -13.79 -0.33 -3.89
N PHE A 56 -13.02 0.66 -3.42
CA PHE A 56 -11.67 0.46 -2.89
C PHE A 56 -11.68 -0.42 -1.64
N VAL A 57 -12.56 -0.12 -0.67
CA VAL A 57 -12.78 -0.93 0.53
C VAL A 57 -13.24 -2.35 0.15
N GLN A 58 -14.21 -2.46 -0.77
CA GLN A 58 -14.69 -3.76 -1.25
C GLN A 58 -13.54 -4.62 -1.79
N LEU A 59 -12.65 -4.00 -2.59
CA LEU A 59 -11.51 -4.66 -3.18
C LEU A 59 -10.51 -5.15 -2.13
N MET A 60 -10.17 -4.29 -1.16
CA MET A 60 -9.25 -4.65 -0.08
C MET A 60 -9.77 -5.83 0.74
N CYS A 61 -11.05 -5.78 1.12
CA CYS A 61 -11.69 -6.90 1.83
C CYS A 61 -11.69 -8.18 1.01
N ALA A 62 -12.02 -8.11 -0.29
CA ALA A 62 -12.00 -9.27 -1.17
C ALA A 62 -10.59 -9.89 -1.28
N MET A 63 -9.56 -9.07 -1.43
CA MET A 63 -8.18 -9.55 -1.50
C MET A 63 -7.68 -10.09 -0.16
N ARG A 64 -8.04 -9.49 0.96
CA ARG A 64 -7.71 -10.01 2.30
C ARG A 64 -8.35 -11.38 2.55
N LEU A 65 -9.58 -11.61 2.08
CA LEU A 65 -10.24 -12.91 2.18
C LEU A 65 -9.62 -13.96 1.26
N LEU A 66 -9.22 -13.57 0.04
CA LEU A 66 -8.66 -14.49 -0.96
C LEU A 66 -7.20 -14.85 -0.70
N LEU A 67 -6.38 -13.87 -0.31
CA LEU A 67 -4.93 -13.96 -0.14
C LEU A 67 -4.57 -13.63 1.32
N ASN A 68 -5.10 -14.42 2.24
CA ASN A 68 -5.04 -14.19 3.69
C ASN A 68 -3.62 -13.99 4.24
N ASP A 69 -2.62 -14.68 3.67
CA ASP A 69 -1.22 -14.60 4.13
C ASP A 69 -0.41 -13.50 3.40
N SER A 70 -1.02 -12.81 2.43
CA SER A 70 -0.33 -11.74 1.70
C SER A 70 -0.28 -10.43 2.51
N GLY A 71 0.80 -9.69 2.30
CA GLY A 71 0.88 -8.31 2.77
C GLY A 71 -0.04 -7.41 1.93
N LEU A 72 -0.82 -6.54 2.56
CA LEU A 72 -1.59 -5.52 1.88
C LEU A 72 -0.98 -4.14 2.12
N VAL A 73 -0.64 -3.45 1.02
CA VAL A 73 0.11 -2.20 1.03
C VAL A 73 -0.80 -1.02 0.72
N LEU A 74 -0.82 -0.05 1.63
CA LEU A 74 -1.54 1.22 1.49
C LEU A 74 -0.55 2.38 1.32
N SER A 75 -0.67 3.10 0.21
CA SER A 75 0.23 4.22 -0.13
C SER A 75 -0.31 5.57 0.35
N THR A 76 0.54 6.61 0.34
CA THR A 76 0.19 8.01 0.61
C THR A 76 -0.65 8.67 -0.50
N ARG A 77 -1.06 7.92 -1.54
CA ARG A 77 -2.01 8.39 -2.57
C ARG A 77 -3.43 8.58 -2.05
N GLU A 78 -3.71 7.98 -0.89
CA GLU A 78 -5.00 8.00 -0.24
C GLU A 78 -4.99 9.03 0.89
N ASN A 79 -6.09 9.75 1.07
CA ASN A 79 -6.16 10.78 2.09
C ASN A 79 -6.09 10.20 3.51
N ALA A 80 -5.68 11.04 4.47
CA ALA A 80 -5.49 10.65 5.86
C ALA A 80 -6.72 9.97 6.49
N GLU A 81 -7.92 10.53 6.29
CA GLU A 81 -9.17 10.01 6.87
C GLU A 81 -9.48 8.59 6.37
N LEU A 82 -9.39 8.36 5.06
CA LEU A 82 -9.59 7.04 4.48
C LEU A 82 -8.55 6.06 5.01
N ARG A 83 -7.27 6.45 5.04
CA ARG A 83 -6.18 5.59 5.52
C ARG A 83 -6.39 5.15 6.96
N ASP A 84 -6.79 6.07 7.83
CA ASP A 84 -7.05 5.80 9.25
C ASP A 84 -8.22 4.82 9.45
N ASN A 85 -9.21 4.84 8.57
CA ASN A 85 -10.36 3.95 8.59
C ASN A 85 -10.10 2.59 7.91
N LEU A 86 -9.08 2.50 7.05
CA LEU A 86 -8.66 1.26 6.38
C LEU A 86 -7.76 0.39 7.25
N LEU A 87 -7.10 0.95 8.27
CA LEU A 87 -6.26 0.22 9.23
C LEU A 87 -6.86 -1.13 9.71
N PRO A 88 -8.08 -1.18 10.26
CA PRO A 88 -8.65 -2.43 10.76
C PRO A 88 -9.04 -3.44 9.68
N LEU A 89 -8.97 -3.08 8.40
CA LEU A 89 -9.41 -3.91 7.28
C LEU A 89 -8.27 -4.79 6.71
N GLY A 90 -7.25 -5.05 7.54
CA GLY A 90 -6.15 -5.94 7.21
C GLY A 90 -5.07 -5.30 6.35
N ILE A 91 -4.85 -3.99 6.47
CA ILE A 91 -3.61 -3.38 5.99
C ILE A 91 -2.44 -3.85 6.86
N THR A 92 -1.34 -4.24 6.23
CA THR A 92 -0.13 -4.72 6.94
C THR A 92 1.08 -3.84 6.69
N GLN A 93 1.06 -3.02 5.63
CA GLN A 93 2.16 -2.13 5.28
C GLN A 93 1.61 -0.78 4.83
N MET A 94 2.20 0.31 5.32
CA MET A 94 1.81 1.68 4.99
C MET A 94 3.04 2.52 4.64
N SER A 95 2.95 3.26 3.54
CA SER A 95 3.97 4.28 3.21
C SER A 95 3.75 5.54 4.06
N ALA A 96 4.79 6.20 4.55
CA ALA A 96 4.67 7.47 5.27
C ALA A 96 5.80 8.42 4.86
N GLY A 97 5.57 9.74 4.94
CA GLY A 97 6.56 10.75 4.51
C GLY A 97 7.09 10.51 3.09
N SER A 98 6.22 10.11 2.16
CA SER A 98 6.67 9.80 0.80
C SER A 98 7.04 11.09 0.07
N CYS A 99 8.14 11.08 -0.67
CA CYS A 99 8.46 12.08 -1.67
C CYS A 99 8.41 11.41 -3.05
N THR A 100 7.57 11.93 -3.95
CA THR A 100 7.33 11.36 -5.30
C THR A 100 8.17 12.05 -6.38
N ALA A 101 9.00 13.02 -6.00
CA ALA A 101 9.96 13.68 -6.85
C ALA A 101 11.29 12.89 -6.90
N PRO A 102 11.86 12.61 -8.08
CA PRO A 102 13.21 12.06 -8.20
C PRO A 102 14.23 12.92 -7.44
N GLY A 103 14.92 12.35 -6.44
CA GLY A 103 15.90 13.09 -5.63
C GLY A 103 15.31 13.90 -4.45
N GLY A 104 14.00 13.90 -4.26
CA GLY A 104 13.34 14.83 -3.33
C GLY A 104 13.54 14.58 -1.82
N TYR A 105 14.33 13.58 -1.42
CA TYR A 105 14.82 13.45 -0.04
C TYR A 105 16.17 14.17 0.20
N GLY A 106 16.81 14.70 -0.84
CA GLY A 106 18.15 15.31 -0.77
C GLY A 106 18.31 16.66 -1.48
N GLU A 107 17.50 16.94 -2.51
CA GLU A 107 17.47 18.24 -3.22
C GLU A 107 16.01 18.73 -3.31
N GLU A 108 15.75 19.97 -2.88
CA GLU A 108 14.42 20.62 -2.95
C GLU A 108 14.08 21.12 -4.37
N ASP A 109 14.94 20.90 -5.36
CA ASP A 109 14.82 21.51 -6.68
C ASP A 109 14.07 20.63 -7.70
N SER A 110 12.83 21.04 -7.98
CA SER A 110 12.20 21.07 -9.33
C SER A 110 12.06 19.78 -10.14
N ALA A 111 12.11 18.59 -9.52
CA ALA A 111 11.80 17.37 -10.24
C ALA A 111 10.28 17.12 -10.26
N THR A 112 9.71 16.92 -11.45
CA THR A 112 8.28 16.62 -11.64
C THR A 112 7.84 15.44 -10.79
N GLU A 113 6.87 15.65 -9.91
CA GLU A 113 6.29 14.59 -9.08
C GLU A 113 5.63 13.51 -9.95
N GLN A 114 5.89 12.24 -9.65
CA GLN A 114 5.27 11.12 -10.36
C GLN A 114 3.74 11.09 -10.17
N PHE A 115 3.26 11.52 -9.00
CA PHE A 115 1.85 11.67 -8.65
C PHE A 115 1.70 12.53 -7.40
N ALA A 116 0.54 13.20 -7.29
CA ALA A 116 0.18 13.97 -6.10
C ALA A 116 -0.06 13.04 -4.89
N ILE A 117 0.60 13.35 -3.79
CA ILE A 117 0.38 12.76 -2.45
C ILE A 117 -0.90 13.35 -1.85
N ASP A 118 -1.60 12.58 -1.01
CA ASP A 118 -2.85 12.99 -0.33
C ASP A 118 -2.74 12.82 1.20
N ASP A 119 -1.56 12.40 1.69
CA ASP A 119 -1.26 12.30 3.12
C ASP A 119 0.23 12.59 3.37
N ASP A 120 0.48 13.81 3.84
CA ASP A 120 1.81 14.36 4.10
C ASP A 120 2.31 14.08 5.53
N ARG A 121 1.57 13.30 6.33
CA ARG A 121 1.99 12.94 7.68
C ARG A 121 3.34 12.24 7.65
N THR A 122 4.20 12.69 8.55
CA THR A 122 5.54 12.16 8.73
C THR A 122 5.50 10.71 9.21
N PRO A 123 6.58 9.95 9.04
CA PRO A 123 6.68 8.60 9.57
C PRO A 123 6.45 8.54 11.09
N ALA A 124 6.87 9.56 11.85
CA ALA A 124 6.65 9.65 13.29
C ALA A 124 5.16 9.79 13.64
N GLU A 125 4.44 10.68 12.97
CA GLU A 125 3.00 10.90 13.19
C GLU A 125 2.19 9.65 12.87
N ILE A 126 2.52 8.93 11.79
CA ILE A 126 1.87 7.66 11.46
C ILE A 126 2.15 6.59 12.53
N ALA A 127 3.37 6.52 13.05
CA ALA A 127 3.69 5.57 14.12
C ALA A 127 2.92 5.86 15.42
N ASP A 128 2.76 7.14 15.78
CA ASP A 128 1.99 7.53 16.95
C ASP A 128 0.48 7.25 16.77
N LEU A 129 -0.05 7.50 15.57
CA LEU A 129 -1.41 7.07 15.20
C LEU A 129 -1.59 5.56 15.37
N LEU A 130 -0.67 4.75 14.83
CA LEU A 130 -0.73 3.29 14.91
C LEU A 130 -0.77 2.84 16.38
N ARG A 131 0.13 3.38 17.23
CA ARG A 131 0.14 3.10 18.67
C ARG A 131 -1.17 3.50 19.35
N ALA A 132 -1.70 4.68 19.04
CA ALA A 132 -2.97 5.15 19.59
C ALA A 132 -4.17 4.27 19.19
N ARG A 133 -4.08 3.59 18.04
CA ARG A 133 -5.08 2.63 17.55
C ARG A 133 -4.82 1.18 18.02
N GLY A 134 -3.80 0.96 18.85
CA GLY A 134 -3.46 -0.35 19.41
C GLY A 134 -2.60 -1.25 18.51
N TYR A 135 -1.95 -0.66 17.48
CA TYR A 135 -1.01 -1.37 16.61
C TYR A 135 0.44 -1.10 17.02
N ASP A 136 1.33 -2.04 16.70
CA ASP A 136 2.77 -1.87 16.86
C ASP A 136 3.42 -1.46 15.52
N PRO A 137 4.00 -0.25 15.40
CA PRO A 137 4.68 0.17 14.19
C PRO A 137 6.05 -0.52 14.06
N VAL A 138 6.16 -1.41 13.08
CA VAL A 138 7.41 -2.13 12.75
C VAL A 138 8.12 -1.47 11.56
N TRP A 139 9.40 -1.14 11.75
CA TRP A 139 10.22 -0.44 10.74
C TRP A 139 11.19 -1.36 9.99
N LYS A 140 11.45 -2.56 10.51
CA LYS A 140 12.42 -3.52 9.97
C LYS A 140 11.86 -4.93 10.13
N ASP A 141 11.87 -5.70 9.04
CA ASP A 141 11.53 -7.14 9.04
C ASP A 141 12.75 -8.02 9.40
N TRP A 142 13.88 -7.41 9.76
CA TRP A 142 15.12 -8.07 10.13
C TRP A 142 15.72 -7.38 11.36
N ASP A 143 15.51 -8.00 12.52
CA ASP A 143 16.28 -7.71 13.72
C ASP A 143 17.32 -8.81 13.92
N GLY A 144 18.54 -8.44 14.30
CA GLY A 144 19.59 -9.39 14.68
C GLY A 144 19.17 -10.31 15.83
N ALA A 145 18.20 -9.88 16.65
CA ALA A 145 17.57 -10.70 17.68
C ALA A 145 16.89 -11.96 17.13
N PHE A 146 16.38 -11.95 15.89
CA PHE A 146 15.78 -13.12 15.24
C PHE A 146 16.78 -14.00 14.49
N LEU A 147 18.03 -13.55 14.35
CA LEU A 147 19.11 -14.25 13.65
C LEU A 147 20.09 -14.96 14.60
N GLN A 148 20.03 -14.65 15.91
CA GLN A 148 20.79 -15.41 16.90
C GLN A 148 20.16 -16.79 17.08
N LYS A 149 20.75 -17.79 16.42
CA LYS A 149 20.64 -19.17 16.90
C LYS A 149 21.24 -19.18 18.30
N GLU A 150 20.41 -19.43 19.31
CA GLU A 150 20.91 -19.88 20.61
C GLU A 150 21.88 -21.03 20.34
N THR A 151 23.17 -20.78 20.55
CA THR A 151 24.17 -21.83 20.71
C THR A 151 23.88 -22.51 22.04
N GLY A 152 23.04 -23.54 21.97
CA GLY A 152 22.93 -24.59 22.99
C GLY A 152 23.62 -25.84 22.50
#